data_AF-A0A0F9ITK2-F1
#
_entry.id   AF-A0A0F9ITK2-F1
#
_cell.length_a   1.000
_cell.length_b   1.000
_cell.length_c   1.000
_cell.angle_alpha   90.00
_cell.angle_beta   90.00
_cell.angle_gamma   90.00
#
_symmetry.space_group_name_H-M   'P 1'
#
loop_
_entity.id
_entity.type
_entity.pdbx_description
1 polymer ?
#
loop_
_entity_poly.entity_id
_entity_poly.type
_entity_poly.pdbx_seq_one_letter_code
_entity_poly.pdbx_strand_id
1 'polypeptide(L)' 'MKKTFQINDLIILKLEDGETNIYIAGEKFIQCKYLLIEESTITEDDSNNFDSIDKFAYNYENKDA' A
#
# COMPACT_ATOMS: atom_id res chain seq x y z
N MET A 1 17.39 -12.49 -9.58
CA MET A 1 16.44 -13.33 -10.35
C MET A 1 15.10 -12.61 -10.36
N LYS A 2 14.59 -12.16 -11.50
CA LYS A 2 13.27 -11.52 -11.58
C LYS A 2 12.20 -12.61 -11.63
N LYS A 3 11.32 -12.68 -10.64
CA LYS A 3 10.18 -13.62 -10.65
C LYS A 3 8.98 -12.90 -11.24
N THR A 4 8.31 -13.52 -12.21
CA THR A 4 7.08 -13.02 -12.82
C THR A 4 5.96 -14.01 -12.54
N PHE A 5 4.80 -13.51 -12.14
CA PHE A 5 3.60 -14.30 -11.89
C PHE A 5 2.42 -13.69 -12.64
N GLN A 6 1.89 -14.40 -13.61
CA GLN A 6 0.74 -13.97 -14.40
C GLN A 6 -0.55 -14.41 -13.70
N ILE A 7 -1.42 -13.45 -13.38
CA ILE A 7 -2.73 -13.68 -12.75
C ILE A 7 -3.80 -13.92 -13.81
N ASN A 8 -3.80 -13.07 -14.84
CA ASN A 8 -4.64 -13.19 -16.02
C ASN A 8 -3.97 -12.45 -17.20
N ASP A 9 -4.66 -12.32 -18.33
CA ASP A 9 -4.11 -11.69 -19.55
C ASP A 9 -3.73 -10.22 -19.38
N LEU A 10 -4.29 -9.54 -18.37
CA LEU A 10 -4.04 -8.13 -18.10
C LEU A 10 -3.19 -7.91 -16.84
N ILE A 11 -3.19 -8.82 -15.88
CA ILE A 11 -2.57 -8.62 -14.56
C ILE A 11 -1.35 -9.51 -14.40
N ILE A 12 -0.19 -8.87 -14.17
CA ILE A 12 1.10 -9.53 -13.93
C ILE A 12 1.74 -8.94 -12.68
N LEU A 13 2.24 -9.81 -11.81
CA LEU A 13 3.09 -9.46 -10.67
C LEU A 13 4.55 -9.71 -11.03
N LYS A 14 5.44 -8.77 -10.70
CA LYS A 14 6.89 -8.93 -10.86
C LYS A 14 7.58 -8.63 -9.54
N LEU A 15 8.48 -9.52 -9.13
CA LEU A 15 9.42 -9.27 -8.04
C LEU A 15 10.68 -8.63 -8.63
N GLU A 16 10.84 -7.33 -8.40
CA GLU A 16 11.96 -6.54 -8.88
C GLU A 16 12.55 -5.78 -7.71
N ASP A 17 13.88 -5.85 -7.54
CA ASP A 17 14.61 -5.17 -6.47
C ASP A 17 14.11 -5.48 -5.04
N GLY A 18 13.51 -6.66 -4.85
CA GLY A 18 12.94 -7.09 -3.58
C GLY A 18 11.50 -6.61 -3.34
N GLU A 19 10.95 -5.81 -4.25
CA GLU A 19 9.60 -5.27 -4.18
C GLU A 19 8.65 -6.00 -5.12
N THR A 20 7.39 -6.13 -4.69
CA THR A 20 6.32 -6.70 -5.52
C THR A 20 5.66 -5.59 -6.32
N ASN A 21 5.91 -5.56 -7.63
CA ASN A 21 5.31 -4.61 -8.56
C ASN A 21 4.13 -5.25 -9.29
N ILE A 22 2.99 -4.55 -9.30
CA ILE A 22 1.80 -4.95 -10.06
C ILE A 22 1.84 -4.25 -11.42
N TYR A 23 1.52 -4.98 -12.48
CA TYR A 23 1.37 -4.47 -13.83
C TYR A 23 -0.04 -4.76 -14.34
N ILE A 24 -0.70 -3.76 -14.94
CA ILE A 24 -2.01 -3.87 -15.57
C ILE A 24 -1.86 -3.50 -17.04
N ALA A 25 -2.24 -4.40 -17.94
CA ALA A 25 -2.08 -4.25 -19.40
C ALA A 25 -0.64 -3.89 -19.83
N GLY A 26 0.36 -4.40 -19.09
CA GLY A 26 1.78 -4.14 -19.34
C GLY A 26 2.34 -2.88 -18.66
N GLU A 27 1.49 -2.02 -18.11
CA GLU A 27 1.89 -0.79 -17.42
C GLU A 27 2.06 -1.00 -15.92
N LYS A 28 3.09 -0.39 -15.31
CA LYS A 28 3.30 -0.48 -13.86
C LYS A 28 2.16 0.24 -13.15
N PHE A 29 1.39 -0.50 -12.35
CA PHE A 29 0.32 0.07 -11.56
C PHE A 29 0.92 0.75 -10.32
N ILE A 30 0.92 2.08 -10.32
CA ILE A 30 1.37 2.90 -9.20
C ILE A 30 0.13 3.32 -8.41
N GLN A 31 -0.12 2.67 -7.27
CA GLN A 31 -1.17 3.10 -6.36
C GLN A 31 -0.64 4.27 -5.51
N CYS A 32 -1.14 5.48 -5.77
CA CYS A 32 -0.99 6.57 -4.81
C CYS A 32 -1.94 6.33 -3.64
N LYS A 33 -1.41 5.81 -2.53
CA LYS A 33 -2.14 5.79 -1.27
C LYS A 33 -2.17 7.22 -0.72
N TYR A 34 -3.37 7.74 -0.52
CA TYR A 34 -3.58 8.99 0.20
C TYR A 34 -4.34 8.67 1.46
N LEU A 35 -3.95 9.29 2.56
CA LEU A 35 -4.62 9.18 3.83
C LEU A 35 -5.23 10.54 4.13
N LEU A 36 -6.56 10.59 4.11
CA LEU A 36 -7.31 11.76 4.54
C LEU A 36 -7.56 11.61 6.03
N ILE A 37 -6.85 12.39 6.85
CA ILE A 37 -7.02 12.37 8.30
C ILE A 37 -7.78 13.62 8.71
N GLU A 38 -8.85 13.43 9.47
CA GLU A 38 -9.56 14.53 10.11
C GLU A 38 -8.85 14.87 11.44
N GLU A 39 -8.36 16.09 11.58
CA GLU A 39 -7.58 16.55 12.74
C GLU A 39 -8.29 16.32 14.09
N SER A 40 -9.63 16.35 14.11
CA SER A 40 -10.47 16.09 15.28
C SER A 40 -10.38 14.64 15.80
N THR A 41 -9.82 13.72 15.01
CA THR A 41 -9.71 12.29 15.33
C THR A 41 -8.31 11.85 15.77
N ILE A 42 -7.31 12.71 15.62
CA ILE A 42 -5.92 12.40 15.98
C ILE A 42 -5.70 12.85 17.42
N THR A 43 -5.46 11.91 18.33
CA THR A 43 -5.00 12.24 19.69
C THR A 43 -3.48 12.43 19.70
N GLU A 44 -2.91 13.11 20.70
CA GLU A 44 -1.45 13.35 20.78
C GLU A 44 -0.63 12.05 20.69
N ASP A 45 -1.19 10.92 21.16
CA ASP A 45 -0.60 9.58 21.07
C ASP A 45 -0.55 9.02 19.63
N ASP A 46 -1.50 9.36 18.76
CA ASP A 46 -1.53 8.90 17.37
C ASP A 46 -0.47 9.62 16.51
N SER A 47 -0.07 10.85 16.88
CA SER A 47 0.91 11.66 16.13
C SER A 47 2.33 11.06 16.13
N ASN A 48 2.68 10.30 17.19
CA ASN A 48 3.99 9.70 17.36
C ASN A 48 4.16 8.35 16.64
N ASN A 49 3.13 7.84 15.95
CA ASN A 49 3.10 6.51 15.32
C ASN A 49 3.04 6.54 13.78
N PHE A 50 3.22 7.72 13.16
CA PHE A 50 3.23 7.91 11.70
C PHE A 50 4.59 7.54 11.07
N ASP A 51 4.97 6.27 11.13
CA ASP A 51 6.18 5.79 10.42
C ASP A 51 5.96 5.71 8.90
N SER A 52 4.73 5.44 8.45
CA SER A 52 4.35 5.36 7.04
C SER A 52 2.83 5.47 6.88
N ILE A 53 2.38 6.07 5.77
CA ILE A 53 0.97 6.15 5.35
C ILE A 53 0.36 4.75 5.26
N ASP A 54 1.10 3.78 4.72
CA ASP A 54 0.67 2.39 4.59
C ASP A 54 0.35 1.74 5.94
N LYS A 55 1.27 1.91 6.90
CA LYS A 55 1.17 1.34 8.24
C LYS A 55 0.01 1.96 9.01
N PHE A 56 -0.15 3.27 8.89
CA PHE A 56 -1.24 3.97 9.53
C PHE A 56 -2.61 3.55 8.97
N ALA A 57 -2.77 3.51 7.65
CA ALA A 57 -4.02 3.08 7.01
C ALA A 57 -4.43 1.66 7.44
N TYR A 58 -3.47 0.72 7.47
CA TYR A 58 -3.71 -0.64 7.96
C TYR A 58 -4.19 -0.67 9.42
N ASN A 59 -3.51 0.03 10.31
CA ASN A 59 -3.89 0.06 11.73
C ASN A 59 -5.24 0.76 11.96
N TYR A 60 -5.56 1.80 11.19
CA TYR A 60 -6.83 2.52 11.29
C TYR A 60 -8.01 1.66 10.85
N GLU A 61 -7.90 0.97 9.70
CA GLU A 61 -8.94 0.06 9.19
C GLU A 61 -9.18 -1.16 10.08
N ASN A 62 -8.19 -1.56 10.90
CA ASN A 62 -8.24 -2.75 11.75
C ASN A 62 -8.24 -2.40 13.24
N LYS A 63 -8.53 -1.15 13.62
CA LYS A 63 -8.52 -0.68 15.03
C LYS A 63 -9.68 -1.26 15.86
N ASP A 64 -10.70 -1.83 15.21
CA ASP A 64 -11.92 -2.40 15.82
C ASP A 64 -11.99 -3.95 15.76
N ALA A 65 -10.89 -4.65 15.44
CA ALA A 65 -10.83 -6.11 15.37
C ALA A 65 -10.35 -6.77 16.68
#